data_AF-A0A930J3X9-F1
#
_entry.id   AF-A0A930J3X9-F1
#
_cell.length_a   1.000
_cell.length_b   1.000
_cell.length_c   1.000
_cell.angle_alpha   90.00
_cell.angle_beta   90.00
_cell.angle_gamma   90.00
#
_symmetry.space_group_name_H-M   'P 1'
#
loop_
_entity.id
_entity.type
_entity.pdbx_description
1 polymer ?
#
loop_
_entity_poly.entity_id
_entity_poly.type
_entity_poly.pdbx_seq_one_letter_code
_entity_poly.pdbx_strand_id
1 'polypeptide(L)' 'TKVLNEAALRGKSDNLEGMKENVICGHLIPAGTGLRQWQKLVVGSQEEHERMEANKKNVLDFAKQEAETTQE' A
#
# COMPACT_ATOMS: atom_id res chain seq x y z
N THR A 1 -34.81 6.08 14.15
CA THR A 1 -35.05 5.24 12.94
C THR A 1 -35.16 6.03 11.64
N LYS A 2 -35.53 7.32 11.66
CA LYS A 2 -35.67 8.17 10.46
C LYS A 2 -34.50 8.07 9.46
N VAL A 3 -33.26 8.18 9.96
CA VAL A 3 -32.04 8.18 9.12
C VAL A 3 -31.85 6.87 8.36
N LEU A 4 -32.14 5.72 8.99
CA LEU A 4 -32.01 4.40 8.34
C LEU A 4 -33.09 4.19 7.27
N ASN A 5 -34.32 4.65 7.52
CA ASN A 5 -35.41 4.51 6.55
C ASN A 5 -35.16 5.34 5.28
N GLU A 6 -34.68 6.58 5.43
CA GLU A 6 -34.31 7.42 4.28
C GLU A 6 -33.11 6.86 3.49
N ALA A 7 -32.15 6.24 4.16
CA ALA A 7 -31.03 5.59 3.49
C ALA A 7 -31.48 4.36 2.69
N ALA A 8 -32.34 3.51 3.26
CA ALA A 8 -32.87 2.32 2.60
C ALA A 8 -33.74 2.68 1.37
N LEU A 9 -34.65 3.66 1.51
CA LEU A 9 -35.51 4.11 0.41
C LEU A 9 -34.73 4.69 -0.77
N ARG A 10 -33.59 5.34 -0.51
CA ARG A 10 -32.73 5.93 -1.54
C ARG A 10 -31.64 4.97 -2.04
N GLY A 11 -31.55 3.75 -1.49
CA GLY A 11 -30.48 2.81 -1.80
C GLY A 11 -29.08 3.38 -1.53
N LYS A 12 -28.94 4.21 -0.48
CA LYS A 12 -27.65 4.85 -0.17
C LYS A 12 -26.64 3.81 0.29
N SER A 13 -25.45 3.83 -0.31
CA SER A 13 -24.29 3.08 0.13
C SER A 13 -23.32 3.99 0.89
N ASP A 14 -22.69 3.45 1.93
CA ASP A 14 -21.63 4.11 2.68
C ASP A 14 -20.28 3.59 2.19
N ASN A 15 -19.40 4.49 1.79
CA ASN A 15 -18.07 4.15 1.27
C ASN A 15 -17.01 4.06 2.37
N LEU A 16 -17.39 4.24 3.64
CA LEU A 16 -16.51 4.15 4.81
C LEU A 16 -15.27 5.05 4.68
N GLU A 17 -15.45 6.27 4.17
CA GLU A 17 -14.36 7.25 4.06
C GLU A 17 -14.18 8.03 5.37
N GLY A 18 -15.23 8.12 6.19
CA GLY A 18 -15.24 8.87 7.43
C GLY A 18 -14.61 8.14 8.61
N MET A 19 -14.16 8.91 9.61
CA MET A 19 -13.65 8.34 10.87
C MET A 19 -14.74 7.57 11.62
N LYS A 20 -15.93 8.16 11.79
CA LYS A 20 -17.00 7.56 12.62
C LYS A 20 -17.57 6.28 12.02
N GLU A 21 -17.77 6.24 10.70
CA GLU A 21 -18.31 5.08 9.99
C GLU A 21 -17.37 3.88 10.14
N ASN A 22 -16.06 4.10 9.92
CA ASN A 22 -15.04 3.07 10.14
C ASN A 22 -14.98 2.59 11.60
N VAL A 23 -15.09 3.49 12.57
CA VAL A 23 -15.13 3.14 14.01
C VAL A 23 -16.34 2.25 14.31
N ILE A 24 -17.52 2.59 13.79
CA ILE A 24 -18.74 1.82 14.03
C ILE A 24 -18.67 0.43 13.38
N CYS A 25 -18.07 0.33 12.19
CA CYS A 25 -17.92 -0.93 11.47
C CYS A 25 -16.73 -1.78 11.92
N GLY A 26 -15.81 -1.25 12.73
CA GLY A 26 -14.62 -1.98 13.21
C GLY A 26 -13.47 -2.06 12.20
N HIS A 27 -13.43 -1.17 11.19
CA HIS A 27 -12.32 -1.07 10.24
C HIS A 27 -11.23 -0.13 10.76
N LEU A 28 -10.02 -0.21 10.18
CA LEU A 28 -8.95 0.74 10.45
C LEU A 28 -9.40 2.17 10.13
N ILE A 29 -9.29 3.06 11.11
CA ILE A 29 -9.66 4.47 10.94
C ILE A 29 -8.71 5.17 9.97
N PRO A 30 -9.17 6.18 9.21
CA PRO A 30 -8.33 6.96 8.29
C PRO A 30 -7.49 8.00 9.04
N ALA A 31 -6.85 7.60 10.14
CA ALA A 31 -6.00 8.44 10.97
C ALA A 31 -4.91 7.58 11.64
N GLY A 32 -3.77 8.21 11.98
CA GLY A 32 -2.61 7.45 12.49
C GLY A 32 -2.26 6.31 11.54
N THR A 33 -1.79 5.18 12.06
CA THR A 33 -1.33 4.02 11.27
C THR A 33 -2.31 3.50 10.20
N GLY A 34 -3.61 3.86 10.27
CA GLY A 34 -4.58 3.55 9.23
C GLY A 34 -4.53 4.42 7.97
N LEU A 35 -3.68 5.46 7.89
CA LEU A 35 -3.49 6.19 6.64
C LEU A 35 -2.86 5.30 5.55
N ARG A 36 -3.32 5.47 4.32
CA ARG A 36 -2.88 4.70 3.14
C ARG A 36 -1.37 4.75 2.90
N GLN A 37 -0.69 5.82 3.34
CA GLN A 37 0.77 5.96 3.24
C GLN A 37 1.53 4.90 4.05
N TRP A 38 0.98 4.45 5.17
CA TRP A 38 1.63 3.47 6.05
C TRP A 38 1.27 2.03 5.69
N GLN A 39 0.23 1.79 4.90
CA GLN A 39 -0.21 0.44 4.50
C GLN A 39 0.82 -0.31 3.64
N LYS A 40 1.67 0.41 2.90
CA LYS A 40 2.70 -0.18 2.02
C LYS A 40 4.10 -0.11 2.60
N LEU A 41 4.25 0.41 3.83
CA LEU A 41 5.54 0.54 4.47
C LEU A 41 5.95 -0.82 5.05
N VAL A 42 6.97 -1.42 4.47
CA VAL A 42 7.59 -2.65 4.97
C VAL A 42 8.90 -2.27 5.64
N VAL A 43 9.07 -2.68 6.90
CA VAL A 43 10.30 -2.45 7.67
C VAL A 43 11.11 -3.75 7.67
N GLY A 44 12.37 -3.67 7.26
CA GLY A 44 13.33 -4.78 7.29
C GLY A 44 14.61 -4.37 8.00
N SER A 45 15.50 -5.34 8.26
CA SER A 45 16.81 -5.01 8.84
C SER A 45 17.69 -4.30 7.82
N GLN A 46 18.58 -3.44 8.30
CA GLN A 46 19.50 -2.69 7.44
C GLN A 46 20.42 -3.63 6.64
N GLU A 47 20.87 -4.71 7.27
CA GLU A 47 21.72 -5.73 6.62
C GLU A 47 20.98 -6.46 5.48
N GLU A 48 19.70 -6.79 5.65
CA GLU A 48 18.89 -7.41 4.60
C GLU A 48 18.66 -6.45 3.44
N HIS A 49 18.42 -5.16 3.73
CA HIS A 49 18.25 -4.13 2.71
C HIS A 49 19.54 -3.96 1.89
N GLU A 50 20.69 -3.85 2.54
CA GLU A 50 22.00 -3.70 1.88
C GLU A 50 22.36 -4.92 1.03
N ARG A 51 22.07 -6.15 1.50
CA ARG A 51 22.27 -7.38 0.72
C ARG A 51 21.39 -7.42 -0.52
N MET A 52 20.12 -7.03 -0.39
CA MET A 52 19.18 -6.97 -1.52
C MET A 52 19.60 -5.92 -2.54
N GLU A 53 20.08 -4.76 -2.11
CA GLU A 53 20.63 -3.72 -3.00
C GLU A 53 21.91 -4.16 -3.70
N ALA A 54 22.83 -4.82 -2.99
CA ALA A 54 24.06 -5.34 -3.57
C ALA A 54 23.78 -6.40 -4.66
N ASN A 55 22.87 -7.33 -4.39
CA ASN A 55 22.45 -8.33 -5.37
C ASN A 55 21.78 -7.69 -6.60
N LYS A 56 20.94 -6.66 -6.39
CA LYS A 56 20.29 -5.95 -7.49
C LYS A 56 21.28 -5.17 -8.36
N LYS A 57 22.29 -4.53 -7.76
CA LYS A 57 23.36 -3.84 -8.50
C LYS A 57 24.19 -4.81 -9.34
N ASN A 58 24.60 -5.94 -8.75
CA ASN A 58 25.38 -6.95 -9.46
C ASN A 58 24.64 -7.48 -10.70
N VAL A 59 23.35 -7.83 -10.57
CA VAL A 59 22.55 -8.34 -11.70
C VAL A 59 22.40 -7.30 -12.81
N LEU A 60 22.23 -6.02 -12.47
CA LEU A 60 22.09 -4.95 -13.47
C LEU A 60 23.40 -4.70 -14.24
N ASP A 61 24.55 -4.77 -13.57
CA ASP A 61 25.85 -4.61 -14.22
C ASP A 61 26.17 -5.77 -15.18
N PHE A 62 25.85 -7.02 -14.80
CA PHE A 62 25.99 -8.16 -15.71
C PHE A 62 25.07 -8.05 -16.94
N ALA A 63 23.81 -7.65 -16.76
CA ALA A 63 22.88 -7.47 -17.88
C ALA A 63 23.33 -6.34 -18.84
N LYS A 64 24.01 -5.31 -18.32
CA LYS A 64 24.55 -4.22 -19.13
C LYS A 64 25.75 -4.67 -19.96
N GLN A 65 26.63 -5.48 -19.37
CA GLN A 65 27.77 -6.07 -20.07
C GLN A 65 27.33 -7.03 -21.18
N GLU A 66 26.30 -7.85 -20.96
CA GLU A 66 25.73 -8.73 -22.00
C GLU A 66 25.10 -7.93 -23.16
N ALA A 67 24.43 -6.81 -22.86
CA ALA A 67 23.84 -5.94 -23.87
C ALA A 67 24.90 -5.22 -24.73
N GLU A 68 26.05 -4.86 -24.14
CA GLU A 68 27.17 -4.24 -24.83
C GLU A 68 27.97 -5.25 -25.68
N THR A 69 28.13 -6.50 -25.23
CA THR A 69 28.83 -7.57 -25.99
C THR A 69 28.01 -8.15 -27.14
N THR A 70 26.69 -7.97 -27.16
CA THR A 70 25.83 -8.47 -28.26
C THR A 70 25.71 -7.45 -29.41
N GLN A 71 26.27 -6.24 -29.27
CA GLN A 71 26.21 -5.17 -30.28
C GLN A 71 27.50 -5.01 -31.12
N GLU A 72 28.54 -5.80 -30.84
CA GLU A 72 29.71 -5.99 -31.73
C GLU A 72 29.60 -7.32 -32.50
#